data_AF-A0A2S9FM22-F1
#
_entry.id   AF-A0A2S9FM22-F1
#
_cell.length_a   1.000
_cell.length_b   1.000
_cell.length_c   1.000
_cell.angle_alpha   90.00
_cell.angle_beta   90.00
_cell.angle_gamma   90.00
#
_symmetry.space_group_name_H-M   'P 1'
#
loop_
_entity.id
_entity.type
_entity.pdbx_description
1 polymer ?
#
loop_
_entity_poly.entity_id
_entity_poly.type
_entity_poly.pdbx_seq_one_letter_code
_entity_poly.pdbx_strand_id
1 'polypeptide(L)'
;VIELIAGGAGAPTEAVVAEGLEAAKPFIAALCDAQQALADSAAKPVADYPVFPDYQDDVFYAVSSVATDELSKALTIAGKEERDDRTNEIKGEVLERLGETYAGREKEIGAAYRSLTKKLVRQRILTDHFRIDGRGVTDIRALSA
;
A
#
# COMPACT_ATOMS: atom_id res chain seq x y z
N VAL A 1 18.83 11.66 27.04
CA VAL A 1 19.17 10.30 26.59
C VAL A 1 20.67 10.04 26.68
N ILE A 2 21.53 10.84 26.02
CA ILE A 2 22.99 10.64 26.07
C ILE A 2 23.55 10.70 27.50
N GLU A 3 23.12 11.66 28.32
CA GLU A 3 23.53 11.76 29.73
C GLU A 3 23.06 10.57 30.60
N LEU A 4 21.87 10.02 30.32
CA LEU A 4 21.36 8.84 31.02
C LEU A 4 22.16 7.58 30.65
N ILE A 5 22.56 7.46 29.38
CA ILE A 5 23.41 6.36 28.90
C ILE A 5 24.82 6.49 29.48
N ALA A 6 25.38 7.70 29.46
CA ALA A 6 26.67 7.99 30.11
C ALA A 6 26.63 7.71 31.63
N GLY A 7 25.46 7.86 32.26
CA GLY A 7 25.17 7.50 33.64
C GLY A 7 24.84 6.03 33.90
N GLY A 8 24.95 5.14 32.89
CA GLY A 8 24.80 3.69 33.04
C GLY A 8 23.47 3.09 32.59
N ALA A 9 22.53 3.90 32.07
CA ALA A 9 21.31 3.36 31.44
C ALA A 9 21.64 2.65 30.11
N GLY A 10 20.89 1.59 29.80
CA GLY A 10 21.01 0.92 28.51
C GLY A 10 20.65 1.85 27.34
N ALA A 11 21.44 1.81 26.28
CA ALA A 11 21.13 2.53 25.05
C ALA A 11 19.88 1.91 24.37
N PRO A 12 19.03 2.71 23.71
CA PRO A 12 17.84 2.22 23.02
C PRO A 12 18.22 1.56 21.69
N THR A 13 18.75 0.34 21.75
CA THR A 13 18.99 -0.51 20.57
C THR A 13 17.68 -1.01 19.97
N GLU A 14 17.73 -1.61 18.78
CA GLU A 14 16.57 -2.19 18.11
C GLU A 14 15.82 -3.19 19.00
N ALA A 15 16.55 -3.97 19.80
CA ALA A 15 15.97 -4.92 20.76
C ALA A 15 15.18 -4.21 21.86
N VAL A 16 15.77 -3.19 22.49
CA VAL A 16 15.12 -2.41 23.57
C VAL A 16 13.86 -1.71 23.04
N VAL A 17 13.92 -1.17 21.81
CA VAL A 17 12.76 -0.55 21.17
C VAL A 17 11.66 -1.57 20.88
N ALA A 18 12.00 -2.74 20.34
CA ALA A 18 11.04 -3.81 20.07
C ALA A 18 10.36 -4.32 21.35
N GLU A 19 11.13 -4.53 22.43
CA GLU A 19 10.61 -4.89 23.74
C GLU A 19 9.67 -3.81 24.29
N GLY A 20 10.02 -2.53 24.11
CA GLY A 20 9.15 -1.41 24.48
C GLY A 20 7.81 -1.43 23.74
N LEU A 21 7.80 -1.77 22.44
CA LEU A 21 6.56 -1.92 21.67
C LEU A 21 5.70 -3.06 22.21
N GLU A 22 6.29 -4.20 22.57
CA GLU A 22 5.55 -5.32 23.18
C GLU A 22 5.02 -4.95 24.57
N ALA A 23 5.83 -4.29 25.39
CA ALA A 23 5.45 -3.86 26.74
C ALA A 23 4.30 -2.83 26.74
N ALA A 24 4.13 -2.07 25.65
CA ALA A 24 3.03 -1.13 25.50
C ALA A 24 1.68 -1.82 25.22
N LYS A 25 1.67 -3.01 24.60
CA LYS A 25 0.44 -3.67 24.13
C LYS A 25 -0.57 -4.00 25.24
N PRO A 26 -0.20 -4.52 26.43
CA PRO A 26 -1.16 -4.79 27.50
C PRO A 26 -1.91 -3.53 27.96
N PHE A 27 -1.24 -2.37 27.99
CA PHE A 27 -1.88 -1.11 28.35
C PHE A 27 -2.82 -0.62 27.24
N ILE A 28 -2.42 -0.75 25.98
CA ILE A 28 -3.30 -0.44 24.84
C ILE A 28 -4.55 -1.34 24.89
N ALA A 29 -4.40 -2.64 25.17
CA ALA A 29 -5.51 -3.56 25.31
C ALA A 29 -6.46 -3.13 26.44
N ALA A 30 -5.94 -2.82 27.63
CA ALA A 30 -6.76 -2.34 28.75
C ALA A 30 -7.52 -1.04 28.41
N LEU A 31 -6.90 -0.14 27.64
CA LEU A 31 -7.57 1.09 27.16
C LEU A 31 -8.66 0.79 26.13
N CYS A 32 -8.46 -0.18 25.24
CA CYS A 32 -9.49 -0.63 24.31
C CYS A 32 -10.66 -1.31 25.04
N ASP A 33 -10.38 -2.17 26.02
CA ASP A 33 -11.41 -2.85 26.81
C ASP A 33 -12.27 -1.85 27.60
N ALA A 34 -11.63 -0.84 28.20
CA ALA A 34 -12.34 0.22 28.91
C ALA A 34 -13.25 1.03 27.96
N GLN A 35 -12.77 1.35 26.75
CA GLN A 35 -13.58 2.03 25.73
C GLN A 35 -14.75 1.15 25.25
N GLN A 36 -14.53 -0.15 25.09
CA GLN A 36 -15.58 -1.09 24.72
C GLN A 36 -16.65 -1.18 25.81
N ALA A 37 -16.26 -1.31 27.07
CA ALA A 37 -17.21 -1.32 28.20
C ALA A 37 -18.02 -0.01 28.29
N LEU A 38 -17.41 1.13 27.98
CA LEU A 38 -18.11 2.41 27.88
C LEU A 38 -19.10 2.43 26.70
N ALA A 39 -18.70 1.89 25.54
CA ALA A 39 -19.57 1.78 24.39
C ALA A 39 -20.77 0.85 24.66
N ASP A 40 -20.54 -0.30 25.29
CA ASP A 40 -21.59 -1.27 25.62
C ASP A 40 -22.64 -0.69 26.59
N SER A 41 -22.23 0.24 27.46
CA SER A 41 -23.11 0.88 28.45
C SER A 41 -23.78 2.16 27.95
N ALA A 42 -23.16 2.91 27.04
CA ALA A 42 -23.58 4.28 26.73
C ALA A 42 -23.48 4.69 25.25
N ALA A 43 -23.10 3.78 24.34
CA ALA A 43 -22.99 4.12 22.93
C ALA A 43 -24.34 4.52 22.33
N LYS A 44 -24.28 5.47 21.39
CA LYS A 44 -25.40 5.77 20.51
C LYS A 44 -25.62 4.59 19.56
N PRO A 45 -26.85 4.42 19.03
CA PRO A 45 -27.10 3.46 17.97
C PRO A 45 -26.11 3.65 16.82
N VAL A 46 -25.64 2.53 16.25
CA VAL A 46 -24.80 2.54 15.06
C VAL A 46 -25.58 3.19 13.92
N ALA A 47 -25.01 4.23 13.33
CA ALA A 47 -25.57 4.84 12.14
C ALA A 47 -25.20 4.01 10.91
N ASP A 48 -26.14 3.91 9.96
CA ASP A 48 -25.89 3.28 8.68
C ASP A 48 -25.10 4.23 7.78
N TYR A 49 -23.85 3.86 7.49
CA TYR A 49 -22.97 4.57 6.58
C TYR A 49 -22.64 3.66 5.39
N PRO A 50 -23.16 3.97 4.18
CA PRO A 50 -22.87 3.17 3.01
C PRO A 50 -21.37 3.22 2.66
N VAL A 51 -20.84 2.08 2.23
CA VAL A 51 -19.48 1.97 1.71
C VAL A 51 -19.50 2.19 0.21
N PHE A 52 -18.51 2.92 -0.30
CA PHE A 52 -18.35 3.20 -1.72
C PHE A 52 -17.02 2.61 -2.21
N PRO A 53 -17.03 1.39 -2.75
CA PRO A 53 -15.84 0.82 -3.38
C PRO A 53 -15.39 1.69 -4.56
N ASP A 54 -14.07 1.83 -4.74
CA ASP A 54 -13.48 2.59 -5.84
C ASP A 54 -13.78 1.99 -7.23
N TYR A 55 -14.10 0.70 -7.26
CA TYR A 55 -14.48 -0.08 -8.44
C TYR A 55 -15.19 -1.37 -7.99
N GLN A 56 -15.99 -1.96 -8.87
CA GLN A 56 -16.53 -3.30 -8.69
C GLN A 56 -15.61 -4.36 -9.31
N ASP A 57 -15.81 -5.62 -8.91
CA ASP A 57 -14.97 -6.74 -9.33
C ASP A 57 -14.97 -6.95 -10.85
N ASP A 58 -16.10 -6.75 -11.52
CA ASP A 58 -16.23 -6.88 -12.97
C ASP A 58 -15.25 -5.95 -13.72
N VAL A 59 -15.16 -4.68 -13.31
CA VAL A 59 -14.21 -3.71 -13.88
C VAL A 59 -12.77 -4.13 -13.58
N PHE A 60 -12.49 -4.60 -12.35
CA PHE A 60 -11.15 -5.06 -12.00
C PHE A 60 -10.70 -6.26 -12.85
N TYR A 61 -11.59 -7.24 -13.07
CA TYR A 61 -11.32 -8.39 -13.92
C TYR A 61 -11.05 -7.96 -15.35
N ALA A 62 -11.89 -7.10 -15.94
CA ALA A 62 -11.70 -6.60 -17.30
C ALA A 62 -10.36 -5.85 -17.45
N VAL A 63 -10.05 -4.93 -16.53
CA VAL A 63 -8.78 -4.21 -16.53
C VAL A 63 -7.60 -5.17 -16.38
N SER A 64 -7.69 -6.14 -15.48
CA SER A 64 -6.63 -7.13 -15.26
C SER A 64 -6.37 -7.97 -16.50
N SER A 65 -7.42 -8.46 -17.16
CA SER A 65 -7.32 -9.25 -18.38
C SER A 65 -6.66 -8.50 -19.54
N VAL A 66 -6.88 -7.20 -19.65
CA VAL A 66 -6.34 -6.39 -20.75
C VAL A 66 -4.94 -5.86 -20.47
N ALA A 67 -4.63 -5.52 -19.21
CA ALA A 67 -3.44 -4.74 -18.87
C ALA A 67 -2.30 -5.55 -18.25
N THR A 68 -2.56 -6.74 -17.69
CA THR A 68 -1.60 -7.43 -16.80
C THR A 68 -0.25 -7.68 -17.46
N ASP A 69 -0.23 -8.23 -18.69
CA ASP A 69 1.01 -8.60 -19.35
C ASP A 69 1.86 -7.39 -19.70
N GLU A 70 1.26 -6.38 -20.34
CA GLU A 70 1.97 -5.16 -20.74
C GLU A 70 2.39 -4.31 -19.53
N LEU A 71 1.52 -4.20 -18.52
CA LEU A 71 1.85 -3.48 -17.29
C LEU A 71 2.97 -4.18 -16.51
N SER A 72 2.97 -5.52 -16.47
CA SER A 72 4.05 -6.27 -15.81
C SER A 72 5.41 -5.99 -16.46
N LYS A 73 5.47 -5.93 -17.80
CA LYS A 73 6.68 -5.55 -18.54
C LYS A 73 7.06 -4.10 -18.27
N ALA A 74 6.12 -3.17 -18.33
CA ALA A 74 6.40 -1.75 -18.07
C ALA A 74 6.98 -1.53 -16.66
N LEU A 75 6.49 -2.28 -15.67
CA LEU A 75 6.99 -2.20 -14.29
C LEU A 75 8.41 -2.76 -14.10
N THR A 76 9.03 -3.35 -15.14
CA THR A 76 10.46 -3.71 -15.13
C THR A 76 11.40 -2.58 -15.51
N ILE A 77 10.86 -1.47 -16.04
CA ILE A 77 11.65 -0.31 -16.42
C ILE A 77 12.11 0.44 -15.15
N ALA A 78 13.41 0.48 -14.93
CA ALA A 78 13.99 1.16 -13.76
C ALA A 78 13.92 2.69 -13.89
N GLY A 79 14.13 3.22 -15.11
CA GLY A 79 14.06 4.64 -15.42
C GLY A 79 12.69 5.22 -15.08
N LYS A 80 12.64 6.25 -14.23
CA LYS A 80 11.38 6.81 -13.74
C LYS A 80 10.54 7.38 -14.88
N GLU A 81 11.13 8.24 -15.71
CA GLU A 81 10.41 8.92 -16.80
C GLU A 81 9.91 7.92 -17.83
N GLU A 82 10.79 7.05 -18.33
CA GLU A 82 10.44 5.99 -19.29
C GLU A 82 9.33 5.06 -18.77
N ARG A 83 9.39 4.67 -17.49
CA ARG A 83 8.33 3.85 -16.87
C ARG A 83 7.04 4.64 -16.73
N ASP A 84 7.10 5.88 -16.28
CA ASP A 84 5.92 6.72 -16.07
C ASP A 84 5.21 6.93 -17.43
N ASP A 85 5.97 7.19 -18.51
CA ASP A 85 5.45 7.32 -19.87
C ASP A 85 4.78 6.02 -20.33
N ARG A 86 5.48 4.88 -20.26
CA ARG A 86 4.93 3.59 -20.69
C ARG A 86 3.68 3.19 -19.91
N THR A 87 3.66 3.42 -18.60
CA THR A 87 2.49 3.10 -17.77
C THR A 87 1.32 4.06 -17.99
N ASN A 88 1.56 5.29 -18.43
CA ASN A 88 0.50 6.21 -18.84
C ASN A 88 -0.07 5.84 -20.21
N GLU A 89 0.76 5.44 -21.17
CA GLU A 89 0.31 4.90 -22.46
C GLU A 89 -0.62 3.70 -22.27
N ILE A 90 -0.19 2.69 -21.50
CA ILE A 90 -1.00 1.49 -21.22
C ILE A 90 -2.33 1.88 -20.56
N LYS A 91 -2.32 2.85 -19.64
CA LYS A 91 -3.55 3.35 -19.02
C LYS A 91 -4.51 3.96 -20.04
N GLY A 92 -3.97 4.73 -21.01
CA GLY A 92 -4.73 5.28 -22.13
C GLY A 92 -5.37 4.18 -22.99
N GLU A 93 -4.57 3.18 -23.38
CA GLU A 93 -5.06 2.02 -24.16
C GLU A 93 -6.16 1.25 -23.42
N VAL A 94 -6.03 1.06 -22.12
CA VAL A 94 -7.06 0.40 -21.29
C VAL A 94 -8.35 1.21 -21.26
N LEU A 95 -8.25 2.54 -21.11
CA LEU A 95 -9.41 3.43 -21.10
C LEU A 95 -10.11 3.43 -22.47
N GLU A 96 -9.34 3.44 -23.57
CA GLU A 96 -9.89 3.35 -24.92
C GLU A 96 -10.66 2.03 -25.14
N ARG A 97 -10.08 0.89 -24.73
CA ARG A 97 -10.69 -0.43 -24.92
C ARG A 97 -11.92 -0.68 -24.05
N LEU A 98 -11.93 -0.17 -22.82
CA LEU A 98 -12.96 -0.50 -21.82
C LEU A 98 -13.94 0.64 -21.57
N GLY A 99 -13.65 1.87 -22.00
CA GLY A 99 -14.45 3.05 -21.72
C GLY A 99 -15.90 2.92 -22.19
N GLU A 100 -16.12 2.45 -23.42
CA GLU A 100 -17.48 2.24 -23.95
C GLU A 100 -18.22 1.10 -23.25
N THR A 101 -17.50 0.03 -22.89
CA THR A 101 -18.10 -1.13 -22.18
C THR A 101 -18.59 -0.75 -20.78
N TYR A 102 -17.90 0.20 -20.14
CA TYR A 102 -18.18 0.68 -18.79
C TYR A 102 -18.56 2.16 -18.78
N ALA A 103 -19.37 2.60 -19.75
CA ALA A 103 -19.81 3.99 -19.84
C ALA A 103 -20.46 4.47 -18.53
N GLY A 104 -20.00 5.61 -18.02
CA GLY A 104 -20.39 6.18 -16.72
C GLY A 104 -19.65 5.60 -15.51
N ARG A 105 -18.75 4.62 -15.71
CA ARG A 105 -17.92 3.96 -14.69
C ARG A 105 -16.42 4.11 -15.00
N GLU A 106 -16.02 5.10 -15.79
CA GLU A 106 -14.63 5.30 -16.23
C GLU A 106 -13.66 5.55 -15.07
N LYS A 107 -14.16 6.13 -13.97
CA LYS A 107 -13.38 6.31 -12.73
C LYS A 107 -12.99 4.97 -12.11
N GLU A 108 -13.83 3.95 -12.24
CA GLU A 108 -13.55 2.60 -11.73
C GLU A 108 -12.38 1.98 -12.50
N ILE A 109 -12.31 2.17 -13.83
CA ILE A 109 -11.20 1.68 -14.67
C ILE A 109 -9.86 2.24 -14.15
N GLY A 110 -9.81 3.56 -13.91
CA GLY A 110 -8.61 4.22 -13.40
C GLY A 110 -8.21 3.78 -12.00
N ALA A 111 -9.17 3.39 -11.15
CA ALA A 111 -8.91 2.88 -9.81
C ALA A 111 -8.49 1.40 -9.80
N ALA A 112 -9.14 0.58 -10.63
CA ALA A 112 -8.77 -0.80 -10.86
C ALA A 112 -7.35 -0.90 -11.44
N TYR A 113 -7.00 -0.05 -12.40
CA TYR A 113 -5.66 0.01 -12.98
C TYR A 113 -4.59 0.29 -11.92
N ARG A 114 -4.80 1.31 -11.07
CA ARG A 114 -3.90 1.62 -9.94
C ARG A 114 -3.76 0.45 -8.96
N SER A 115 -4.86 -0.23 -8.68
CA SER A 115 -4.86 -1.41 -7.79
C SER A 115 -4.09 -2.58 -8.39
N LEU A 116 -4.24 -2.82 -9.70
CA LEU A 116 -3.46 -3.79 -10.44
C LEU A 116 -1.98 -3.44 -10.42
N THR A 117 -1.60 -2.18 -10.69
CA THR A 117 -0.21 -1.73 -10.58
C THR A 117 0.38 -2.04 -9.20
N LYS A 118 -0.36 -1.71 -8.13
CA LYS A 118 0.05 -2.00 -6.75
C LYS A 118 0.23 -3.50 -6.52
N LYS A 119 -0.70 -4.33 -7.03
CA LYS A 119 -0.64 -5.79 -6.93
C LYS A 119 0.62 -6.35 -7.60
N LEU A 120 0.88 -5.95 -8.84
CA LEU A 120 2.02 -6.42 -9.63
C LEU A 120 3.37 -6.00 -9.01
N VAL A 121 3.50 -4.75 -8.55
CA VAL A 121 4.71 -4.29 -7.84
C VAL A 121 4.96 -5.11 -6.57
N ARG A 122 3.93 -5.34 -5.76
CA ARG A 122 4.06 -6.13 -4.52
C ARG A 122 4.44 -7.58 -4.82
N GLN A 123 3.79 -8.18 -5.81
CA GLN A 123 4.10 -9.54 -6.24
C GLN A 123 5.57 -9.65 -6.62
N ARG A 124 6.07 -8.72 -7.45
CA ARG A 124 7.45 -8.72 -7.91
C ARG A 124 8.47 -8.52 -6.78
N ILE A 125 8.18 -7.66 -5.80
CA ILE A 125 9.04 -7.52 -4.62
C ILE A 125 9.12 -8.84 -3.85
N LEU A 126 8.01 -9.58 -3.74
CA LEU A 126 7.95 -10.86 -3.02
C LEU A 126 8.58 -12.02 -3.79
N THR A 127 8.44 -12.07 -5.12
CA THR A 127 8.92 -13.18 -5.96
C THR A 127 10.34 -12.95 -6.45
N ASP A 128 10.60 -11.77 -7.00
CA ASP A 128 11.82 -11.47 -7.74
C ASP A 128 12.84 -10.70 -6.89
N HIS A 129 12.44 -10.30 -5.67
CA HIS A 129 13.26 -9.49 -4.73
C HIS A 129 13.73 -8.17 -5.34
N PHE A 130 12.98 -7.67 -6.32
CA PHE A 130 13.30 -6.51 -7.13
C PHE A 130 12.27 -5.40 -6.93
N ARG A 131 12.75 -4.18 -6.70
CA ARG A 131 11.93 -2.98 -6.54
C ARG A 131 11.80 -2.23 -7.86
N ILE A 132 10.73 -1.45 -7.97
CA ILE A 132 10.34 -0.73 -9.18
C ILE A 132 11.44 0.18 -9.77
N ASP A 133 12.40 0.63 -8.96
CA ASP A 133 13.48 1.53 -9.36
C ASP A 133 14.82 0.82 -9.62
N GLY A 134 14.82 -0.50 -9.80
CA GLY A 134 16.04 -1.25 -10.12
C GLY A 134 16.75 -1.90 -8.92
N ARG A 135 16.33 -1.55 -7.70
CA ARG A 135 17.05 -1.92 -6.47
C ARG A 135 16.58 -3.24 -5.88
N GLY A 136 17.48 -3.92 -5.19
CA GLY A 136 17.18 -4.98 -4.24
C GLY A 136 16.53 -4.46 -2.95
N VAL A 137 16.02 -5.38 -2.13
CA VAL A 137 15.30 -5.07 -0.88
C VAL A 137 16.18 -4.36 0.18
N THR A 138 17.50 -4.50 0.08
CA THR A 138 18.48 -3.86 0.99
C THR A 138 19.20 -2.65 0.40
N ASP A 139 19.04 -2.38 -0.90
CA ASP A 139 19.89 -1.40 -1.58
C ASP A 139 19.50 0.05 -1.24
N ILE A 140 20.52 0.82 -0.89
CA ILE A 140 20.45 2.26 -0.65
C ILE A 140 20.72 2.98 -1.98
N ARG A 141 20.05 4.12 -2.21
CA ARG A 141 20.32 4.98 -3.38
C ARG A 141 21.73 5.56 -3.30
N ALA A 142 22.25 5.99 -4.45
CA ALA A 142 23.53 6.70 -4.51
C ALA A 142 23.56 7.86 -3.49
N LEU A 143 24.63 7.89 -2.70
CA LEU A 143 24.88 8.93 -1.71
C LEU A 143 25.93 9.88 -2.27
N SER A 144 25.76 11.17 -2.00
CA SER A 144 26.77 12.20 -2.23
C SER A 144 26.88 12.99 -0.93
N ALA A 145 28.10 13.17 -0.44
CA ALA A 145 28.42 13.88 0.80
C ALA A 145 29.50 14.92 0.54
#